data_AF-A0AAT9GHK0-F1
#
_entry.id   AF-A0AAT9GHK0-F1
#
_cell.length_a   1.000
_cell.length_b   1.000
_cell.length_c   1.000
_cell.angle_alpha   90.00
_cell.angle_beta   90.00
_cell.angle_gamma   90.00
#
_symmetry.space_group_name_H-M   'P 1'
#
loop_
_entity.id
_entity.type
_entity.pdbx_description
1 polymer ?
#
loop_
_entity_poly.entity_id
_entity_poly.type
_entity_poly.pdbx_seq_one_letter_code
_entity_poly.pdbx_strand_id
1 'polypeptide(L)'
;MRKPKYKIGDIVSLITHPYTEDILSFKLSGDPQFLPPLLIIVEIILTYDEAEKDNHESLYVSKIQYKCLWYSSKSHEFEETWLFEHNLKLIISKSSSLRKTDFELKERGTTPTLGALKTHEIELGKIKVTYSLSENAIEVNSNSNTTSNSLLTYLSPLLNILEILSRKEFDSKENYFYKNTSYRRRFMPDYFVKCKWFNPGSNKFSEKVFPIDALVLLKGVRIALLNKINTAITNEKILFVKSKSINKTRIIIPQSLINRNGAYLLKGYDAIENRSTEHNLLDIKIVLKDSFISEIAPTFNYIKLGSLRESIISEYIDIIKKARKNRYFIRIKYKNLNDKVSLRTLSNLKITKVVSSTDGTIHYLKAYCNSRKDERIFKLINIQRIEVLDLKY
;
A
#
# COMPACT_ATOMS: atom_id res chain seq x y z
N MET A 1 1.13 -23.48 -34.87
CA MET A 1 0.56 -24.15 -33.67
C MET A 1 0.10 -23.11 -32.67
N ARG A 2 -1.13 -23.23 -32.17
CA ARG A 2 -1.68 -22.37 -31.11
C ARG A 2 -0.85 -22.59 -29.84
N LYS A 3 -0.29 -21.51 -29.29
CA LYS A 3 0.49 -21.51 -28.04
C LYS A 3 -0.41 -21.07 -26.88
N PRO A 4 -0.16 -21.55 -25.64
CA PRO A 4 -0.87 -21.06 -24.48
C PRO A 4 -0.64 -19.55 -24.32
N LYS A 5 -1.74 -18.80 -24.19
CA LYS A 5 -1.73 -17.35 -24.00
C LYS A 5 -1.09 -16.95 -22.66
N TYR A 6 -1.31 -17.75 -21.62
CA TYR A 6 -0.85 -17.47 -20.27
C TYR A 6 0.22 -18.48 -19.82
N LYS A 7 1.03 -18.09 -18.83
CA LYS A 7 2.15 -18.88 -18.30
C LYS A 7 1.91 -19.28 -16.84
N ILE A 8 2.61 -20.33 -16.40
CA ILE A 8 2.63 -20.74 -14.99
C ILE A 8 3.19 -19.58 -14.14
N GLY A 9 2.45 -19.25 -13.08
CA GLY A 9 2.76 -18.16 -12.16
C GLY A 9 2.19 -16.80 -12.55
N ASP A 10 1.49 -16.69 -13.69
CA ASP A 10 0.70 -15.50 -14.02
C ASP A 10 -0.52 -15.39 -13.10
N ILE A 11 -0.89 -14.15 -12.77
CA ILE A 11 -2.13 -13.85 -12.05
C ILE A 11 -3.20 -13.52 -13.09
N VAL A 12 -4.28 -14.30 -13.06
CA VAL A 12 -5.42 -14.17 -13.94
C VAL A 12 -6.70 -14.02 -13.12
N SER A 13 -7.80 -13.68 -13.78
CA SER A 13 -9.12 -13.79 -13.18
C SER A 13 -10.16 -14.10 -14.24
N LEU A 14 -11.39 -14.35 -13.81
CA LEU A 14 -12.51 -14.46 -14.74
C LEU A 14 -12.70 -13.13 -15.47
N ILE A 15 -13.17 -13.21 -16.72
CA ILE A 15 -13.47 -12.01 -17.54
C ILE A 15 -14.39 -11.02 -16.83
N THR A 16 -15.23 -11.49 -15.90
CA THR A 16 -16.18 -10.71 -15.11
C THR A 16 -15.55 -9.93 -13.94
N HIS A 17 -14.30 -10.22 -13.55
CA HIS A 17 -13.64 -9.44 -12.48
C HIS A 17 -13.46 -7.99 -12.93
N PRO A 18 -13.63 -6.97 -12.08
CA PRO A 18 -13.43 -5.57 -12.49
C PRO A 18 -11.97 -5.17 -12.77
N TYR A 19 -10.99 -5.98 -12.39
CA TYR A 19 -9.58 -5.59 -12.45
C TYR A 19 -9.03 -5.88 -13.85
N THR A 20 -8.05 -5.11 -14.27
CA THR A 20 -7.35 -5.25 -15.55
C THR A 20 -5.86 -5.05 -15.32
N GLU A 21 -5.03 -5.36 -16.31
CA GLU A 21 -3.57 -5.20 -16.22
C GLU A 21 -3.16 -3.76 -15.85
N ASP A 22 -3.87 -2.77 -16.40
CA ASP A 22 -3.56 -1.36 -16.18
C ASP A 22 -4.24 -0.77 -14.94
N ILE A 23 -5.33 -1.38 -14.48
CA ILE A 23 -6.19 -0.81 -13.44
C ILE A 23 -6.44 -1.83 -12.33
N LEU A 24 -5.63 -1.71 -11.27
CA LEU A 24 -5.71 -2.52 -10.06
C LEU A 24 -6.30 -1.76 -8.86
N SER A 25 -6.52 -0.45 -8.97
CA SER A 25 -6.91 0.42 -7.86
C SER A 25 -8.40 0.76 -7.81
N PHE A 26 -9.28 -0.20 -8.11
CA PHE A 26 -10.72 0.03 -7.99
C PHE A 26 -11.19 -0.05 -6.54
N LYS A 27 -12.08 0.88 -6.18
CA LYS A 27 -12.94 0.76 -5.00
C LYS A 27 -14.17 -0.03 -5.39
N LEU A 28 -14.44 -1.11 -4.67
CA LEU A 28 -15.54 -2.02 -4.99
C LEU A 28 -16.78 -1.62 -4.21
N SER A 29 -17.89 -1.40 -4.91
CA SER A 29 -19.23 -1.25 -4.33
C SER A 29 -20.07 -2.48 -4.65
N GLY A 30 -21.11 -2.74 -3.85
CA GLY A 30 -21.97 -3.91 -3.99
C GLY A 30 -21.57 -5.08 -3.07
N ASP A 31 -22.19 -6.24 -3.32
CA ASP A 31 -21.94 -7.45 -2.53
C ASP A 31 -20.63 -8.13 -2.96
N PRO A 32 -19.61 -8.21 -2.08
CA PRO A 32 -18.34 -8.84 -2.39
C PRO A 32 -18.43 -10.35 -2.64
N GLN A 33 -19.52 -11.02 -2.27
CA GLN A 33 -19.66 -12.46 -2.51
C GLN A 33 -19.69 -12.82 -4.01
N PHE A 34 -20.06 -11.88 -4.87
CA PHE A 34 -20.07 -12.07 -6.33
C PHE A 34 -18.76 -11.65 -7.01
N LEU A 35 -17.80 -11.12 -6.26
CA LEU A 35 -16.50 -10.79 -6.83
C LEU A 35 -15.71 -12.09 -7.03
N PRO A 36 -15.32 -12.47 -8.25
CA PRO A 36 -14.47 -13.63 -8.44
C PRO A 36 -13.09 -13.43 -7.78
N PRO A 37 -12.40 -14.51 -7.36
CA PRO A 37 -11.05 -14.40 -6.84
C PRO A 37 -10.04 -14.00 -7.93
N LEU A 38 -8.88 -13.48 -7.50
CA LEU A 38 -7.69 -13.53 -8.34
C LEU A 38 -7.11 -14.95 -8.26
N LEU A 39 -6.74 -15.47 -9.42
CA LEU A 39 -6.31 -16.84 -9.64
C LEU A 39 -4.84 -16.86 -10.05
N ILE A 40 -4.12 -17.92 -9.66
CA ILE A 40 -2.75 -18.14 -10.10
C ILE A 40 -2.68 -19.39 -10.95
N ILE A 41 -2.09 -19.29 -12.14
CA ILE A 41 -1.91 -20.46 -13.01
C ILE A 41 -0.81 -21.34 -12.44
N VAL A 42 -1.17 -22.56 -12.07
CA VAL A 42 -0.25 -23.55 -11.50
C VAL A 42 0.11 -24.66 -12.49
N GLU A 43 -0.71 -24.87 -13.50
CA GLU A 43 -0.54 -25.93 -14.49
C GLU A 43 -1.24 -25.59 -15.80
N ILE A 44 -0.74 -26.13 -16.92
CA ILE A 44 -1.35 -25.97 -18.24
C ILE A 44 -1.43 -27.33 -18.93
N ILE A 45 -2.61 -27.69 -19.44
CA ILE A 45 -2.83 -28.86 -20.27
C ILE A 45 -3.20 -28.42 -21.69
N LEU A 46 -2.53 -29.04 -22.67
CA LEU A 46 -2.85 -28.95 -24.08
C LEU A 46 -3.51 -30.26 -24.51
N THR A 47 -4.70 -30.15 -25.09
CA THR A 47 -5.36 -31.25 -25.79
C THR A 47 -5.09 -31.10 -27.29
N TYR A 48 -4.75 -32.21 -27.93
CA TYR A 48 -4.50 -32.27 -29.36
C TYR A 48 -5.59 -33.07 -30.03
N ASP A 49 -6.07 -32.57 -31.16
CA ASP A 49 -6.94 -33.30 -32.07
C ASP A 49 -6.13 -33.65 -33.33
N GLU A 50 -6.53 -34.75 -33.96
CA GLU A 50 -5.95 -35.21 -35.23
C GLU A 50 -6.58 -34.42 -36.37
N ALA A 51 -5.75 -33.88 -37.28
CA ALA A 51 -6.22 -33.34 -38.54
C ALA A 51 -5.87 -34.29 -39.67
N GLU A 52 -6.87 -34.75 -40.42
CA GLU A 52 -6.66 -35.38 -41.72
C GLU A 52 -6.28 -34.31 -42.74
N LYS A 53 -4.98 -34.20 -43.04
CA LYS A 53 -4.49 -33.49 -44.22
C LYS A 53 -3.43 -34.34 -44.90
N ASP A 54 -3.73 -34.74 -46.13
CA ASP A 54 -2.83 -35.31 -47.15
C ASP A 54 -1.64 -36.11 -46.58
N ASN A 55 -1.90 -37.35 -46.17
CA ASN A 55 -0.92 -38.40 -45.86
C ASN A 55 0.16 -38.10 -44.79
N HIS A 56 0.01 -37.02 -44.02
CA HIS A 56 0.79 -36.80 -42.81
C HIS A 56 -0.13 -36.50 -41.63
N GLU A 57 -0.18 -37.41 -40.65
CA GLU A 57 -0.82 -37.16 -39.36
C GLU A 57 -0.19 -35.91 -38.72
N SER A 58 -0.92 -34.81 -38.72
CA SER A 58 -0.50 -33.57 -38.06
C SER A 58 -1.43 -33.28 -36.89
N LEU A 59 -0.86 -33.23 -35.68
CA LEU A 59 -1.59 -32.90 -34.47
C LEU A 59 -1.66 -31.38 -34.30
N TYR A 60 -2.85 -30.84 -34.05
CA TYR A 60 -3.03 -29.44 -33.68
C TYR A 60 -3.62 -29.29 -32.27
N VAL A 61 -3.24 -28.22 -31.57
CA VAL A 61 -3.76 -27.92 -30.24
C VAL A 61 -5.21 -27.47 -30.37
N SER A 62 -6.15 -28.29 -29.90
CA SER A 62 -7.59 -28.04 -29.97
C SER A 62 -8.07 -27.22 -28.77
N LYS A 63 -7.67 -27.62 -27.57
CA LYS A 63 -8.10 -27.00 -26.30
C LYS A 63 -6.91 -26.76 -25.38
N ILE A 64 -6.95 -25.61 -24.72
CA ILE A 64 -5.98 -25.22 -23.68
C ILE A 64 -6.75 -25.02 -22.39
N GLN A 65 -6.36 -25.76 -21.36
CA GLN A 65 -6.92 -25.67 -20.02
C GLN A 65 -5.84 -25.25 -19.04
N TYR A 66 -6.22 -24.38 -18.11
CA TYR A 66 -5.35 -23.83 -17.08
C TYR A 66 -5.86 -24.27 -15.72
N LYS A 67 -4.99 -24.91 -14.93
CA LYS A 67 -5.28 -25.17 -13.52
C LYS A 67 -4.95 -23.91 -12.74
N CYS A 68 -5.95 -23.40 -12.06
CA CYS A 68 -5.89 -22.17 -11.30
C CYS A 68 -5.98 -22.46 -9.80
N LEU A 69 -5.20 -21.76 -9.00
CA LEU A 69 -5.15 -21.85 -7.54
C LEU A 69 -5.56 -20.51 -6.91
N TRP A 70 -6.37 -20.55 -5.84
CA TRP A 70 -6.67 -19.40 -5.00
C TRP A 70 -6.92 -19.82 -3.55
N TYR A 71 -7.04 -18.85 -2.64
CA TYR A 71 -7.50 -19.09 -1.28
C TYR A 71 -8.93 -18.60 -1.10
N SER A 72 -9.75 -19.38 -0.39
CA SER A 72 -11.14 -19.05 -0.11
C SER A 72 -11.33 -18.91 1.40
N SER A 73 -11.67 -17.70 1.86
CA SER A 73 -12.00 -17.48 3.29
C SER A 73 -13.32 -18.15 3.69
N LYS A 74 -14.12 -18.64 2.75
CA LYS A 74 -15.37 -19.37 3.03
C LYS A 74 -15.10 -20.82 3.44
N SER A 75 -14.24 -21.52 2.70
CA SER A 75 -13.83 -22.90 3.01
C SER A 75 -12.63 -22.95 3.94
N HIS A 76 -11.92 -21.82 4.11
CA HIS A 76 -10.63 -21.72 4.78
C HIS A 76 -9.52 -22.57 4.14
N GLU A 77 -9.67 -22.88 2.85
CA GLU A 77 -8.79 -23.75 2.10
C GLU A 77 -8.23 -23.11 0.82
N PHE A 78 -7.20 -23.75 0.29
CA PHE A 78 -6.62 -23.43 -1.01
C PHE A 78 -7.30 -24.28 -2.08
N GLU A 79 -8.14 -23.64 -2.88
CA GLU A 79 -8.98 -24.28 -3.88
C GLU A 79 -8.30 -24.27 -5.25
N GLU A 80 -8.59 -25.30 -6.05
CA GLU A 80 -8.04 -25.49 -7.39
C GLU A 80 -9.16 -25.80 -8.38
N THR A 81 -9.09 -25.23 -9.58
CA THR A 81 -10.07 -25.49 -10.64
C THR A 81 -9.47 -25.39 -12.04
N TRP A 82 -10.06 -26.13 -12.97
CA TRP A 82 -9.67 -26.14 -14.38
C TRP A 82 -10.55 -25.18 -15.17
N LEU A 83 -9.92 -24.22 -15.85
CA LEU A 83 -10.61 -23.20 -16.65
C LEU A 83 -10.08 -23.16 -18.07
N PHE A 84 -10.96 -22.80 -19.01
CA PHE A 84 -10.57 -22.60 -20.40
C PHE A 84 -10.02 -21.19 -20.63
N GLU A 85 -9.17 -21.06 -21.64
CA GLU A 85 -8.52 -19.80 -22.02
C GLU A 85 -9.50 -18.63 -22.19
N HIS A 86 -10.67 -18.88 -22.77
CA HIS A 86 -11.67 -17.84 -23.07
C HIS A 86 -12.42 -17.32 -21.84
N ASN A 87 -12.37 -18.02 -20.70
CA ASN A 87 -12.97 -17.55 -19.45
C ASN A 87 -12.01 -16.65 -18.65
N LEU A 88 -10.74 -16.58 -19.05
CA LEU A 88 -9.68 -15.93 -18.30
C LEU A 88 -9.23 -14.65 -18.95
N LYS A 89 -8.87 -13.68 -18.12
CA LYS A 89 -8.08 -12.51 -18.49
C LYS A 89 -6.86 -12.38 -17.60
N LEU A 90 -5.80 -11.82 -18.18
CA LEU A 90 -4.56 -11.53 -17.46
C LEU A 90 -4.76 -10.30 -16.55
N ILE A 91 -4.17 -10.37 -15.37
CA ILE A 91 -4.16 -9.28 -14.39
C ILE A 91 -2.72 -8.84 -14.15
N ILE A 92 -1.81 -9.80 -13.91
CA ILE A 92 -0.38 -9.53 -13.82
C ILE A 92 0.38 -10.67 -14.48
N SER A 93 1.21 -10.34 -15.48
CA SER A 93 2.21 -11.27 -16.03
C SER A 93 3.28 -11.58 -14.99
N LYS A 94 3.75 -12.82 -14.95
CA LYS A 94 4.89 -13.25 -14.13
C LYS A 94 6.10 -12.32 -14.36
N SER A 95 6.46 -11.56 -13.34
CA SER A 95 7.57 -10.59 -13.38
C SER A 95 8.92 -11.21 -12.97
N SER A 96 8.92 -12.27 -12.16
CA SER A 96 10.09 -13.07 -11.82
C SER A 96 9.68 -14.41 -11.18
N SER A 97 10.31 -15.52 -11.58
CA SER A 97 10.23 -16.79 -10.83
C SER A 97 11.14 -16.72 -9.61
N LEU A 98 10.61 -17.06 -8.44
CA LEU A 98 11.47 -17.40 -7.31
C LEU A 98 12.35 -18.61 -7.69
N ARG A 99 13.62 -18.54 -7.36
CA ARG A 99 14.59 -19.63 -7.52
C ARG A 99 14.68 -20.43 -6.23
N LYS A 100 15.10 -21.69 -6.33
CA LYS A 100 15.36 -22.55 -5.15
C LYS A 100 16.26 -21.86 -4.12
N THR A 101 17.29 -21.16 -4.60
CA THR A 101 18.24 -20.38 -3.79
C THR A 101 17.60 -19.27 -2.96
N ASP A 102 16.45 -18.73 -3.39
CA ASP A 102 15.76 -17.66 -2.66
C ASP A 102 15.15 -18.17 -1.34
N PHE A 103 14.91 -19.48 -1.25
CA PHE A 103 14.37 -20.17 -0.08
C PHE A 103 15.47 -20.83 0.78
N GLU A 104 16.61 -21.19 0.19
CA GLU A 104 17.75 -21.83 0.89
C GLU A 104 18.54 -20.87 1.81
N LEU A 105 18.31 -19.57 1.74
CA LEU A 105 19.15 -18.53 2.35
C LEU A 105 19.02 -18.31 3.88
N LYS A 106 18.46 -19.23 4.67
CA LYS A 106 18.25 -18.99 6.12
C LYS A 106 18.60 -20.15 7.07
N GLU A 107 19.82 -20.67 6.98
CA GLU A 107 20.46 -21.33 8.13
C GLU A 107 21.11 -20.35 9.13
N ARG A 108 21.06 -19.03 8.89
CA ARG A 108 21.63 -18.02 9.80
C ARG A 108 20.58 -17.38 10.69
N GLY A 109 19.99 -18.16 11.60
CA GLY A 109 19.41 -17.71 12.87
C GLY A 109 18.39 -16.55 12.88
N THR A 110 17.69 -16.25 11.79
CA THR A 110 16.87 -15.02 11.69
C THR A 110 15.52 -15.25 10.99
N THR A 111 14.45 -15.39 11.79
CA THR A 111 13.00 -15.40 11.43
C THR A 111 12.55 -16.46 10.41
N PRO A 112 11.43 -17.18 10.67
CA PRO A 112 10.87 -18.13 9.71
C PRO A 112 10.67 -17.47 8.35
N THR A 113 10.97 -18.19 7.26
CA THR A 113 10.70 -17.72 5.91
C THR A 113 9.18 -17.76 5.70
N LEU A 114 8.57 -16.58 5.75
CA LEU A 114 7.14 -16.41 5.53
C LEU A 114 6.87 -16.26 4.04
N GLY A 115 5.96 -17.10 3.53
CA GLY A 115 5.42 -17.02 2.19
C GLY A 115 3.96 -16.57 2.19
N ALA A 116 3.48 -16.13 1.04
CA ALA A 116 2.06 -15.98 0.76
C ALA A 116 1.79 -16.32 -0.71
N LEU A 117 0.53 -16.42 -1.12
CA LEU A 117 0.20 -16.49 -2.55
C LEU A 117 0.62 -15.20 -3.25
N LYS A 118 1.01 -15.28 -4.53
CA LYS A 118 1.34 -14.08 -5.33
C LYS A 118 0.24 -13.03 -5.39
N THR A 119 -1.02 -13.44 -5.23
CA THR A 119 -2.18 -12.54 -5.18
C THR A 119 -2.27 -11.72 -3.89
N HIS A 120 -1.48 -12.05 -2.86
CA HIS A 120 -1.59 -11.50 -1.52
C HIS A 120 -1.58 -9.97 -1.45
N GLU A 121 -0.62 -9.30 -2.09
CA GLU A 121 -0.54 -7.82 -2.03
C GLU A 121 -1.75 -7.15 -2.70
N ILE A 122 -2.24 -7.73 -3.81
CA ILE A 122 -3.38 -7.20 -4.55
C ILE A 122 -4.68 -7.41 -3.77
N GLU A 123 -4.87 -8.63 -3.23
CA GLU A 123 -6.02 -8.97 -2.39
C GLU A 123 -6.07 -8.11 -1.12
N LEU A 124 -4.93 -7.90 -0.46
CA LEU A 124 -4.82 -7.03 0.72
C LEU A 124 -5.18 -5.56 0.40
N GLY A 125 -4.90 -5.12 -0.82
CA GLY A 125 -5.21 -3.78 -1.32
C GLY A 125 -6.68 -3.55 -1.71
N LYS A 126 -7.51 -4.61 -1.80
CA LYS A 126 -8.92 -4.45 -2.18
C LYS A 126 -9.69 -3.72 -1.09
N ILE A 127 -10.45 -2.70 -1.50
CA ILE A 127 -11.28 -1.88 -0.60
C ILE A 127 -12.74 -1.98 -1.03
N LYS A 128 -13.60 -2.40 -0.10
CA LYS A 128 -15.05 -2.29 -0.20
C LYS A 128 -15.50 -0.93 0.30
N VAL A 129 -16.38 -0.29 -0.47
CA VAL A 129 -17.02 0.96 -0.12
C VAL A 129 -18.51 0.73 0.09
N THR A 130 -19.03 1.20 1.22
CA THR A 130 -20.46 1.18 1.53
C THR A 130 -20.99 2.61 1.52
N TYR A 131 -22.05 2.83 0.75
CA TYR A 131 -22.77 4.10 0.73
C TYR A 131 -23.97 3.99 1.68
N SER A 132 -23.97 4.81 2.73
CA SER A 132 -25.18 5.05 3.51
C SER A 132 -25.86 6.29 2.93
N LEU A 133 -27.10 6.10 2.45
CA LEU A 133 -27.99 7.20 2.15
C LEU A 133 -28.62 7.62 3.47
N SER A 134 -28.21 8.75 4.03
CA SER A 134 -28.97 9.42 5.08
C SER A 134 -30.04 10.28 4.42
N GLU A 135 -31.31 10.08 4.78
CA GLU A 135 -32.48 10.76 4.20
C GLU A 135 -32.46 12.30 4.32
N ASN A 136 -31.55 12.88 5.11
CA ASN A 136 -31.41 14.33 5.30
C ASN A 136 -30.29 14.99 4.44
N ALA A 137 -29.80 14.34 3.38
CA ALA A 137 -28.65 14.81 2.59
C ALA A 137 -28.96 15.95 1.59
N ILE A 138 -29.78 16.94 1.96
CA ILE A 138 -30.00 18.17 1.15
C ILE A 138 -28.87 19.21 1.41
N GLU A 139 -28.00 19.01 2.40
CA GLU A 139 -26.84 19.87 2.59
C GLU A 139 -25.65 19.45 1.69
N VAL A 140 -25.49 20.18 0.58
CA VAL A 140 -24.48 20.08 -0.49
C VAL A 140 -23.00 20.18 -0.02
N ASN A 141 -22.70 20.15 1.29
CA ASN A 141 -21.34 20.30 1.83
C ASN A 141 -20.94 19.31 2.93
N SER A 142 -21.74 18.26 3.19
CA SER A 142 -21.30 17.18 4.08
C SER A 142 -20.88 15.97 3.25
N ASN A 143 -19.64 15.52 3.42
CA ASN A 143 -19.15 14.27 2.87
C ASN A 143 -20.20 13.18 3.16
N SER A 144 -20.75 12.56 2.13
CA SER A 144 -21.52 11.32 2.27
C SER A 144 -20.75 10.40 3.22
N ASN A 145 -21.45 9.77 4.18
CA ASN A 145 -20.88 8.85 5.18
C ASN A 145 -20.42 7.54 4.51
N THR A 146 -19.51 7.67 3.56
CA THR A 146 -18.91 6.60 2.79
C THR A 146 -17.90 5.90 3.67
N THR A 147 -18.27 4.71 4.16
CA THR A 147 -17.35 3.88 4.93
C THR A 147 -16.56 2.98 3.97
N SER A 148 -15.25 2.90 4.18
CA SER A 148 -14.36 2.08 3.37
C SER A 148 -13.69 1.03 4.25
N ASN A 149 -13.90 -0.25 3.94
CA ASN A 149 -13.32 -1.39 4.66
C ASN A 149 -12.46 -2.22 3.71
N SER A 150 -11.40 -2.85 4.24
CA SER A 150 -10.62 -3.80 3.44
C SER A 150 -11.44 -5.04 3.11
N LEU A 151 -11.30 -5.55 1.89
CA LEU A 151 -11.98 -6.74 1.42
C LEU A 151 -11.02 -7.94 1.45
N LEU A 152 -11.23 -8.88 2.37
CA LEU A 152 -10.28 -9.95 2.67
C LEU A 152 -10.81 -11.36 2.31
N THR A 153 -11.82 -11.44 1.45
CA THR A 153 -12.52 -12.70 1.10
C THR A 153 -11.61 -13.76 0.49
N TYR A 154 -10.58 -13.34 -0.25
CA TYR A 154 -9.65 -14.25 -0.93
C TYR A 154 -8.20 -14.01 -0.51
N LEU A 155 -8.00 -13.31 0.61
CA LEU A 155 -6.67 -13.05 1.15
C LEU A 155 -6.13 -14.33 1.80
N SER A 156 -5.04 -14.86 1.24
CA SER A 156 -4.41 -16.07 1.79
C SER A 156 -3.79 -15.80 3.17
N PRO A 157 -3.78 -16.81 4.07
CA PRO A 157 -3.01 -16.74 5.30
C PRO A 157 -1.51 -16.68 5.00
N LEU A 158 -0.73 -16.29 6.01
CA LEU A 158 0.72 -16.43 5.97
C LEU A 158 1.12 -17.90 6.05
N LEU A 159 2.08 -18.28 5.22
CA LEU A 159 2.59 -19.62 5.09
C LEU A 159 3.97 -19.72 5.72
N ASN A 160 4.16 -20.71 6.59
CA ASN A 160 5.49 -21.14 7.03
C ASN A 160 6.02 -22.14 6.01
N ILE A 161 7.15 -21.82 5.39
CA ILE A 161 7.79 -22.72 4.43
C ILE A 161 8.57 -23.78 5.21
N LEU A 162 8.27 -25.05 4.95
CA LEU A 162 8.90 -26.20 5.61
C LEU A 162 10.01 -26.80 4.75
N GLU A 163 9.71 -27.05 3.48
CA GLU A 163 10.58 -27.83 2.59
C GLU A 163 10.37 -27.43 1.13
N ILE A 164 11.40 -27.60 0.30
CA ILE A 164 11.32 -27.45 -1.15
C ILE A 164 11.53 -28.80 -1.78
N LEU A 165 10.57 -29.22 -2.60
CA LEU A 165 10.58 -30.47 -3.34
C LEU A 165 10.88 -30.18 -4.81
N SER A 166 11.75 -30.97 -5.41
CA SER A 166 11.87 -31.02 -6.87
C SER A 166 10.68 -31.74 -7.48
N ARG A 167 10.41 -31.50 -8.76
CA ARG A 167 9.37 -32.23 -9.49
C ARG A 167 9.54 -33.75 -9.44
N LYS A 168 10.77 -34.27 -9.40
CA LYS A 168 11.01 -35.72 -9.35
C LYS A 168 10.55 -36.34 -8.02
N GLU A 169 10.63 -35.58 -6.94
CA GLU A 169 10.19 -35.98 -5.61
C GLU A 169 8.67 -35.79 -5.43
N PHE A 170 8.10 -34.80 -6.14
CA PHE A 170 6.66 -34.57 -6.22
C PHE A 170 6.03 -35.53 -7.24
N ASP A 171 5.81 -36.78 -6.80
CA ASP A 171 5.27 -37.93 -7.52
C ASP A 171 4.39 -37.55 -8.73
N SER A 172 4.90 -37.75 -9.95
CA SER A 172 4.11 -37.55 -11.17
C SER A 172 4.08 -38.83 -11.99
N LYS A 173 3.16 -39.74 -11.64
CA LYS A 173 2.78 -40.90 -12.46
C LYS A 173 2.05 -40.52 -13.76
N GLU A 174 2.00 -39.23 -14.11
CA GLU A 174 1.17 -38.71 -15.21
C GLU A 174 2.00 -38.36 -16.47
N ASN A 175 1.45 -38.71 -17.64
CA ASN A 175 2.13 -38.60 -18.93
C ASN A 175 2.28 -37.14 -19.41
N TYR A 176 3.53 -36.68 -19.54
CA TYR A 176 3.90 -35.34 -20.02
C TYR A 176 3.76 -35.15 -21.53
N PHE A 177 3.84 -36.24 -22.27
CA PHE A 177 3.79 -36.28 -23.72
C PHE A 177 2.54 -37.00 -24.19
N TYR A 178 2.03 -36.61 -25.34
CA TYR A 178 0.92 -37.31 -25.97
C TYR A 178 1.44 -38.62 -26.60
N LYS A 179 0.93 -39.79 -26.18
CA LYS A 179 1.10 -41.12 -26.82
C LYS A 179 2.41 -41.31 -27.64
N ASN A 180 3.57 -41.46 -27.01
CA ASN A 180 4.88 -41.67 -27.66
C ASN A 180 5.32 -40.61 -28.69
N THR A 181 4.63 -39.47 -28.78
CA THR A 181 5.02 -38.34 -29.63
C THR A 181 5.94 -37.38 -28.88
N SER A 182 6.65 -36.51 -29.60
CA SER A 182 7.40 -35.38 -29.01
C SER A 182 6.50 -34.21 -28.58
N TYR A 183 5.18 -34.31 -28.75
CA TYR A 183 4.25 -33.22 -28.43
C TYR A 183 3.97 -33.14 -26.93
N ARG A 184 4.31 -32.00 -26.35
CA ARG A 184 4.11 -31.72 -24.93
C ARG A 184 2.62 -31.53 -24.62
N ARG A 185 2.07 -32.40 -23.79
CA ARG A 185 0.68 -32.34 -23.31
C ARG A 185 0.54 -31.45 -22.09
N ARG A 186 1.57 -31.39 -21.24
CA ARG A 186 1.48 -30.77 -19.91
C ARG A 186 2.65 -29.84 -19.59
N PHE A 187 2.33 -28.69 -19.01
CA PHE A 187 3.30 -27.78 -18.40
C PHE A 187 3.07 -27.76 -16.89
N MET A 188 4.13 -28.04 -16.14
CA MET A 188 4.16 -28.03 -14.68
C MET A 188 5.35 -27.21 -14.17
N PRO A 189 5.33 -26.74 -12.92
CA PRO A 189 6.47 -26.12 -12.25
C PRO A 189 7.61 -27.13 -12.01
N ASP A 190 8.86 -26.68 -11.98
CA ASP A 190 10.02 -27.55 -11.71
C ASP A 190 10.22 -27.81 -10.20
N TYR A 191 9.73 -26.91 -9.36
CA TYR A 191 9.85 -26.99 -7.90
C TYR A 191 8.51 -26.72 -7.22
N PHE A 192 8.35 -27.37 -6.09
CA PHE A 192 7.21 -27.25 -5.20
C PHE A 192 7.70 -26.94 -3.79
N VAL A 193 6.85 -26.31 -2.99
CA VAL A 193 7.18 -25.86 -1.64
C VAL A 193 6.10 -26.39 -0.70
N LYS A 194 6.51 -27.16 0.30
CA LYS A 194 5.62 -27.63 1.36
C LYS A 194 5.47 -26.51 2.38
N CYS A 195 4.23 -26.07 2.58
CA CYS A 195 3.90 -24.95 3.45
C CYS A 195 2.95 -25.40 4.57
N LYS A 196 3.07 -24.76 5.73
CA LYS A 196 2.21 -24.96 6.91
C LYS A 196 1.56 -23.64 7.33
N TRP A 197 0.28 -23.67 7.67
CA TRP A 197 -0.44 -22.52 8.22
C TRP A 197 -1.47 -22.97 9.25
N PHE A 198 -1.95 -22.03 10.05
CA PHE A 198 -3.08 -22.27 10.94
C PHE A 198 -4.39 -22.13 10.15
N ASN A 199 -5.17 -23.20 10.08
CA ASN A 199 -6.46 -23.21 9.42
C ASN A 199 -7.57 -22.92 10.46
N PRO A 200 -8.24 -21.76 10.38
CA PRO A 200 -9.28 -21.41 11.35
C PRO A 200 -10.53 -22.27 11.21
N GLY A 201 -10.84 -22.81 10.02
CA GLY A 201 -12.01 -23.65 9.81
C GLY A 201 -11.95 -24.99 10.55
N SER A 202 -10.75 -25.57 10.65
CA SER A 202 -10.52 -26.82 11.39
C SER A 202 -9.89 -26.62 12.78
N ASN A 203 -9.54 -25.38 13.13
CA ASN A 203 -8.80 -25.01 14.35
C ASN A 203 -7.49 -25.83 14.53
N LYS A 204 -6.83 -26.16 13.42
CA LYS A 204 -5.61 -26.99 13.39
C LYS A 204 -4.61 -26.43 12.40
N PHE A 205 -3.35 -26.83 12.54
CA PHE A 205 -2.37 -26.57 11.48
C PHE A 205 -2.64 -27.46 10.28
N SER A 206 -2.68 -26.86 9.10
CA SER A 206 -2.79 -27.55 7.81
C SER A 206 -1.48 -27.46 7.06
N GLU A 207 -1.19 -28.48 6.25
CA GLU A 207 -0.02 -28.52 5.38
C GLU A 207 -0.48 -28.78 3.94
N LYS A 208 0.13 -28.09 2.98
CA LYS A 208 -0.14 -28.28 1.55
C LYS A 208 1.12 -27.95 0.76
N VAL A 209 1.29 -28.65 -0.36
CA VAL A 209 2.38 -28.42 -1.29
C VAL A 209 1.90 -27.47 -2.39
N PHE A 210 2.68 -26.43 -2.66
CA PHE A 210 2.38 -25.41 -3.64
C PHE A 210 3.48 -25.35 -4.70
N PRO A 211 3.15 -25.06 -5.97
CA PRO A 211 4.13 -24.59 -6.93
C PRO A 211 4.93 -23.41 -6.39
N ILE A 212 6.26 -23.44 -6.58
CA ILE A 212 7.11 -22.30 -6.22
C ILE A 212 6.65 -21.02 -6.93
N ASP A 213 6.14 -21.16 -8.16
CA ASP A 213 5.63 -20.07 -8.98
C ASP A 213 4.31 -19.48 -8.47
N ALA A 214 3.62 -20.12 -7.53
CA ALA A 214 2.41 -19.58 -6.92
C ALA A 214 2.69 -18.69 -5.70
N LEU A 215 3.92 -18.71 -5.19
CA LEU A 215 4.28 -18.07 -3.94
C LEU A 215 5.07 -16.77 -4.15
N VAL A 216 5.01 -15.91 -3.14
CA VAL A 216 5.88 -14.77 -2.93
C VAL A 216 6.47 -14.84 -1.53
N LEU A 217 7.74 -14.46 -1.38
CA LEU A 217 8.41 -14.35 -0.09
C LEU A 217 8.15 -12.98 0.53
N LEU A 218 7.66 -12.97 1.77
CA LEU A 218 7.43 -11.74 2.50
C LEU A 218 8.72 -11.32 3.21
N LYS A 219 9.12 -10.07 3.01
CA LYS A 219 10.30 -9.50 3.68
C LYS A 219 9.94 -9.20 5.14
N GLY A 220 10.59 -9.89 6.06
CA GLY A 220 10.46 -9.59 7.49
C GLY A 220 11.02 -8.22 7.84
N VAL A 221 10.40 -7.57 8.84
CA VAL A 221 10.92 -6.33 9.43
C VAL A 221 11.86 -6.68 10.58
N ARG A 222 13.00 -5.99 10.67
CA ARG A 222 13.97 -6.18 11.76
C ARG A 222 13.34 -5.82 13.11
N ILE A 223 13.44 -6.71 14.09
CA ILE A 223 12.90 -6.51 15.45
C ILE A 223 13.45 -5.22 16.08
N ALA A 224 14.72 -4.90 15.88
CA ALA A 224 15.33 -3.66 16.35
C ALA A 224 14.60 -2.39 15.86
N LEU A 225 14.08 -2.40 14.62
CA LEU A 225 13.30 -1.29 14.09
C LEU A 225 11.93 -1.21 14.77
N LEU A 226 11.26 -2.35 14.98
CA LEU A 226 9.98 -2.41 15.69
C LEU A 226 10.12 -1.86 17.11
N ASN A 227 11.15 -2.30 17.85
CA ASN A 227 11.43 -1.81 19.19
C ASN A 227 11.72 -0.30 19.18
N LYS A 228 12.52 0.19 18.23
CA LYS A 228 12.82 1.62 18.09
C LYS A 228 11.54 2.45 17.89
N ILE A 229 10.59 1.97 17.07
CA ILE A 229 9.32 2.66 16.86
C ILE A 229 8.43 2.56 18.10
N ASN A 230 8.39 1.40 18.75
CA ASN A 230 7.60 1.22 19.98
C ASN A 230 8.06 2.17 21.08
N THR A 231 9.38 2.28 21.30
CA THR A 231 9.95 3.26 22.23
C THR A 231 9.59 4.70 21.84
N ALA A 232 9.54 5.01 20.54
CA ALA A 232 9.12 6.32 20.07
C ALA A 232 7.65 6.62 20.39
N ILE A 233 6.77 5.62 20.27
CA ILE A 233 5.35 5.75 20.63
C ILE A 233 5.19 5.94 22.14
N THR A 234 5.81 5.07 22.95
CA THR A 234 5.69 5.12 24.42
C THR A 234 6.23 6.41 25.02
N ASN A 235 7.31 6.94 24.46
CA ASN A 235 7.96 8.16 24.94
C ASN A 235 7.51 9.43 24.20
N GLU A 236 6.43 9.35 23.41
CA GLU A 236 5.87 10.46 22.63
C GLU A 236 6.90 11.20 21.75
N LYS A 237 7.90 10.48 21.24
CA LYS A 237 8.97 11.04 20.40
C LYS A 237 8.52 11.19 18.95
N ILE A 238 9.22 12.04 18.21
CA ILE A 238 8.92 12.32 16.81
C ILE A 238 9.82 11.51 15.88
N LEU A 239 9.24 11.08 14.75
CA LEU A 239 9.93 10.34 13.70
C LEU A 239 10.07 11.18 12.44
N PHE A 240 11.29 11.30 11.94
CA PHE A 240 11.58 11.79 10.60
C PHE A 240 11.57 10.59 9.66
N VAL A 241 10.54 10.52 8.81
CA VAL A 241 10.27 9.39 7.94
C VAL A 241 10.58 9.78 6.49
N LYS A 242 11.57 9.12 5.89
CA LYS A 242 11.89 9.29 4.46
C LYS A 242 11.38 8.09 3.66
N SER A 243 10.42 8.33 2.78
CA SER A 243 9.91 7.29 1.87
C SER A 243 10.87 7.07 0.71
N LYS A 244 11.10 5.79 0.36
CA LYS A 244 11.91 5.39 -0.81
C LYS A 244 11.27 5.81 -2.13
N SER A 245 9.94 5.77 -2.23
CA SER A 245 9.21 6.04 -3.48
C SER A 245 9.09 7.53 -3.79
N ILE A 246 8.84 8.35 -2.77
CA ILE A 246 8.54 9.78 -2.96
C ILE A 246 9.79 10.66 -2.72
N ASN A 247 10.88 10.08 -2.18
CA ASN A 247 12.13 10.77 -1.79
C ASN A 247 11.92 12.04 -0.95
N LYS A 248 10.76 12.18 -0.30
CA LYS A 248 10.42 13.27 0.61
C LYS A 248 10.49 12.78 2.05
N THR A 249 11.06 13.62 2.92
CA THR A 249 11.06 13.41 4.37
C THR A 249 9.82 14.05 4.97
N ARG A 250 9.17 13.35 5.89
CA ARG A 250 8.00 13.80 6.65
C ARG A 250 8.31 13.78 8.13
N ILE A 251 7.60 14.63 8.88
CA ILE A 251 7.61 14.63 10.33
C ILE A 251 6.36 13.89 10.78
N ILE A 252 6.56 12.70 11.35
CA ILE A 252 5.48 11.82 11.80
C ILE A 252 5.51 11.75 13.32
N ILE A 253 4.39 12.07 13.94
CA ILE A 253 4.12 11.78 15.35
C ILE A 253 3.55 10.36 15.38
N PRO A 254 4.32 9.34 15.81
CA PRO A 254 3.90 7.96 15.74
C PRO A 254 2.76 7.70 16.72
N GLN A 255 1.77 6.92 16.31
CA GLN A 255 0.60 6.60 17.14
C GLN A 255 0.52 5.10 17.43
N SER A 256 0.71 4.26 16.41
CA SER A 256 0.67 2.81 16.58
C SER A 256 1.44 2.06 15.50
N LEU A 257 1.83 0.83 15.81
CA LEU A 257 2.32 -0.17 14.87
C LEU A 257 1.16 -1.10 14.50
N ILE A 258 1.00 -1.36 13.21
CA ILE A 258 -0.07 -2.22 12.68
C ILE A 258 0.58 -3.35 11.90
N ASN A 259 0.15 -4.60 12.13
CA ASN A 259 0.46 -5.72 11.25
C ASN A 259 -0.80 -6.07 10.46
N ARG A 260 -0.73 -5.93 9.13
CA ARG A 260 -1.78 -6.36 8.20
C ARG A 260 -1.28 -7.58 7.42
N ASN A 261 -1.56 -8.76 7.97
CA ASN A 261 -1.23 -10.05 7.35
C ASN A 261 0.23 -10.13 6.86
N GLY A 262 1.20 -9.75 7.70
CA GLY A 262 2.63 -9.77 7.38
C GLY A 262 3.20 -8.43 6.91
N ALA A 263 2.36 -7.49 6.46
CA ALA A 263 2.78 -6.13 6.18
C ALA A 263 2.76 -5.28 7.46
N TYR A 264 3.94 -4.83 7.91
CA TYR A 264 4.04 -3.93 9.05
C TYR A 264 3.96 -2.47 8.61
N LEU A 265 3.06 -1.73 9.25
CA LEU A 265 2.79 -0.33 8.97
C LEU A 265 3.01 0.52 10.22
N LEU A 266 3.61 1.69 10.03
CA LEU A 266 3.60 2.77 11.01
C LEU A 266 2.40 3.66 10.75
N LYS A 267 1.48 3.75 11.71
CA LYS A 267 0.42 4.75 11.72
C LYS A 267 0.86 5.94 12.57
N GLY A 268 0.68 7.14 12.03
CA GLY A 268 1.02 8.36 12.75
C GLY A 268 0.39 9.60 12.14
N TYR A 269 0.57 10.72 12.83
CA TYR A 269 0.11 12.02 12.37
C TYR A 269 1.22 12.75 11.62
N ASP A 270 1.00 13.07 10.35
CA ASP A 270 1.92 13.88 9.55
C ASP A 270 1.75 15.36 9.93
N ALA A 271 2.75 15.93 10.59
CA ALA A 271 2.74 17.31 11.05
C ALA A 271 2.82 18.34 9.91
N ILE A 272 3.26 17.93 8.71
CA ILE A 272 3.31 18.79 7.52
C ILE A 272 1.94 18.86 6.85
N GLU A 273 1.30 17.71 6.63
CA GLU A 273 0.00 17.65 5.95
C GLU A 273 -1.19 17.79 6.91
N ASN A 274 -0.93 17.74 8.22
CA ASN A 274 -1.92 17.90 9.28
C ASN A 274 -3.02 16.82 9.20
N ARG A 275 -2.63 15.57 8.90
CA ARG A 275 -3.53 14.41 8.75
C ARG A 275 -2.87 13.12 9.23
N SER A 276 -3.70 12.13 9.58
CA SER A 276 -3.21 10.77 9.86
C SER A 276 -2.75 10.10 8.56
N THR A 277 -1.65 9.35 8.64
CA THR A 277 -1.01 8.65 7.53
C THR A 277 -0.51 7.30 7.98
N GLU A 278 -0.35 6.39 7.02
CA GLU A 278 0.21 5.07 7.22
C GLU A 278 1.41 4.89 6.29
N HIS A 279 2.47 4.28 6.81
CA HIS A 279 3.70 4.05 6.07
C HIS A 279 4.15 2.60 6.20
N ASN A 280 4.40 1.93 5.07
CA ASN A 280 5.00 0.60 5.07
C ASN A 280 6.43 0.66 5.61
N LEU A 281 6.74 -0.13 6.64
CA LEU A 281 8.05 -0.14 7.28
C LEU A 281 9.18 -0.58 6.34
N LEU A 282 8.87 -1.38 5.32
CA LEU A 282 9.85 -1.81 4.32
C LEU A 282 10.25 -0.67 3.36
N ASP A 283 9.40 0.34 3.22
CA ASP A 283 9.56 1.43 2.24
C ASP A 283 10.09 2.73 2.84
N ILE A 284 10.40 2.73 4.13
CA ILE A 284 10.80 3.93 4.84
C ILE A 284 12.14 3.80 5.56
N LYS A 285 12.79 4.95 5.74
CA LYS A 285 13.91 5.14 6.67
C LYS A 285 13.47 6.07 7.79
N ILE A 286 13.85 5.75 9.02
CA ILE A 286 13.37 6.45 10.23
C ILE A 286 14.54 6.99 11.04
N VAL A 287 14.48 8.29 11.35
CA VAL A 287 15.34 8.96 12.31
C VAL A 287 14.49 9.45 13.48
N LEU A 288 14.91 9.17 14.70
CA LEU A 288 14.22 9.57 15.92
C LEU A 288 14.71 10.95 16.35
N LYS A 289 13.80 11.85 16.74
CA LYS A 289 14.13 13.15 17.33
C LYS A 289 13.22 13.45 18.52
N ASP A 290 13.75 14.17 19.49
CA ASP A 290 12.98 14.62 20.67
C ASP A 290 12.09 15.82 20.35
N SER A 291 12.49 16.66 19.39
CA SER A 291 11.70 17.79 18.89
C SER A 291 11.89 17.95 17.38
N PHE A 292 10.91 18.57 16.73
CA PHE A 292 10.98 19.00 15.32
C PHE A 292 10.80 20.51 15.18
N ILE A 293 10.73 21.24 16.28
CA ILE A 293 10.61 22.70 16.29
C ILE A 293 11.99 23.27 16.58
N SER A 294 12.53 24.06 15.65
CA SER A 294 13.85 24.69 15.79
C SER A 294 13.77 26.06 16.46
N GLU A 295 12.69 26.80 16.22
CA GLU A 295 12.51 28.18 16.70
C GLU A 295 11.03 28.46 16.88
N ILE A 296 10.68 29.21 17.92
CA ILE A 296 9.30 29.57 18.25
C ILE A 296 9.24 31.09 18.38
N ALA A 297 8.35 31.72 17.62
CA ALA A 297 8.00 33.11 17.83
C ALA A 297 7.09 33.23 19.07
N PRO A 298 7.13 34.32 19.84
CA PRO A 298 6.33 34.47 21.04
C PRO A 298 4.83 34.27 20.75
N THR A 299 4.18 33.60 21.70
CA THR A 299 2.74 33.30 21.67
C THR A 299 1.96 34.44 22.30
N PHE A 300 0.87 34.85 21.67
CA PHE A 300 -0.02 35.86 22.26
C PHE A 300 -1.49 35.45 22.19
N ASN A 301 -2.26 35.95 23.17
CA ASN A 301 -3.72 35.88 23.17
C ASN A 301 -4.30 37.22 22.70
N TYR A 302 -5.27 37.19 21.78
CA TYR A 302 -5.86 38.37 21.12
C TYR A 302 -6.43 39.44 22.05
N ILE A 303 -6.63 39.12 23.33
CA ILE A 303 -7.38 39.92 24.30
C ILE A 303 -6.56 41.14 24.83
N LYS A 304 -5.23 41.19 24.64
CA LYS A 304 -4.36 42.26 25.21
C LYS A 304 -3.32 42.83 24.23
N LEU A 305 -3.73 43.17 23.00
CA LEU A 305 -2.81 43.58 21.92
C LEU A 305 -2.93 45.06 21.54
N GLY A 306 -2.74 45.97 22.51
CA GLY A 306 -2.53 47.38 22.21
C GLY A 306 -1.18 47.62 21.53
N SER A 307 -0.27 48.33 22.20
CA SER A 307 1.05 48.71 21.70
C SER A 307 2.01 47.56 21.34
N LEU A 308 1.78 46.34 21.85
CA LEU A 308 2.61 45.15 21.58
C LEU A 308 2.44 44.59 20.15
N ARG A 309 1.45 45.04 19.38
CA ARG A 309 1.17 44.50 18.02
C ARG A 309 2.31 44.67 17.04
N GLU A 310 2.88 45.87 16.96
CA GLU A 310 3.88 46.19 15.94
C GLU A 310 5.19 45.45 16.17
N SER A 311 5.63 45.39 17.44
CA SER A 311 6.79 44.63 17.91
C SER A 311 6.67 43.13 17.55
N ILE A 312 5.52 42.52 17.79
CA ILE A 312 5.31 41.10 17.46
C ILE A 312 5.31 40.87 15.94
N ILE A 313 4.69 41.78 15.17
CA ILE A 313 4.67 41.66 13.72
C ILE A 313 6.10 41.75 13.15
N SER A 314 6.95 42.63 13.68
CA SER A 314 8.36 42.69 13.27
C SER A 314 9.11 41.39 13.56
N GLU A 315 8.91 40.80 14.74
CA GLU A 315 9.54 39.50 15.08
C GLU A 315 9.06 38.38 14.16
N TYR A 316 7.77 38.35 13.83
CA TYR A 316 7.21 37.38 12.89
C TYR A 316 7.81 37.54 11.50
N ILE A 317 7.99 38.77 11.02
CA ILE A 317 8.62 39.06 9.75
C ILE A 317 10.05 38.51 9.73
N ASP A 318 10.82 38.71 10.80
CA ASP A 318 12.21 38.27 10.87
C ASP A 318 12.35 36.75 10.90
N ILE A 319 11.52 36.06 11.70
CA ILE A 319 11.47 34.60 11.73
C ILE A 319 11.06 34.04 10.37
N ILE A 320 10.05 34.62 9.71
CA ILE A 320 9.62 34.19 8.37
C ILE A 320 10.74 34.41 7.34
N LYS A 321 11.45 35.54 7.38
CA LYS A 321 12.60 35.82 6.49
C LYS A 321 13.72 34.82 6.68
N LYS A 322 14.07 34.50 7.94
CA LYS A 322 15.09 33.50 8.29
C LYS A 322 14.68 32.10 7.81
N ALA A 323 13.43 31.69 8.05
CA ALA A 323 12.89 30.43 7.57
C ALA A 323 12.90 30.35 6.03
N ARG A 324 12.51 31.44 5.34
CA ARG A 324 12.56 31.53 3.87
C ARG A 324 13.98 31.37 3.33
N LYS A 325 14.97 32.07 3.91
CA LYS A 325 16.38 31.99 3.51
C LYS A 325 16.90 30.56 3.56
N ASN A 326 16.53 29.83 4.61
CA ASN A 326 16.98 28.46 4.84
C ASN A 326 16.06 27.38 4.24
N ARG A 327 14.97 27.78 3.57
CA ARG A 327 13.91 26.92 3.03
C ARG A 327 13.27 25.98 4.06
N TYR A 328 13.07 26.47 5.29
CA TYR A 328 12.37 25.73 6.34
C TYR A 328 10.86 25.86 6.22
N PHE A 329 10.13 24.79 6.56
CA PHE A 329 8.70 24.88 6.80
C PHE A 329 8.42 25.73 8.04
N ILE A 330 7.29 26.44 8.04
CA ILE A 330 6.76 27.07 9.26
C ILE A 330 5.37 26.52 9.57
N ARG A 331 5.05 26.37 10.86
CA ARG A 331 3.70 26.05 11.33
C ARG A 331 3.12 27.26 12.03
N ILE A 332 1.92 27.66 11.62
CA ILE A 332 1.22 28.81 12.18
C ILE A 332 -0.08 28.36 12.85
N LYS A 333 -0.41 29.01 13.98
CA LYS A 333 -1.74 28.93 14.59
C LYS A 333 -2.52 30.16 14.14
N TYR A 334 -3.48 29.96 13.23
CA TYR A 334 -4.15 31.05 12.50
C TYR A 334 -5.63 31.14 12.85
N LYS A 335 -6.10 32.34 13.16
CA LYS A 335 -7.53 32.64 13.39
C LYS A 335 -8.16 33.12 12.08
N ASN A 336 -9.17 32.40 11.60
CA ASN A 336 -9.87 32.79 10.38
C ASN A 336 -10.90 33.91 10.65
N LEU A 337 -11.60 34.35 9.60
CA LEU A 337 -12.64 35.40 9.69
C LEU A 337 -13.84 35.00 10.54
N ASN A 338 -14.09 33.69 10.71
CA ASN A 338 -15.20 33.15 11.52
C ASN A 338 -14.72 32.80 12.94
N ASP A 339 -13.64 33.41 13.40
CA ASP A 339 -13.00 33.20 14.70
C ASP A 339 -12.53 31.78 15.03
N LYS A 340 -12.57 30.85 14.06
CA LYS A 340 -12.06 29.48 14.22
C LYS A 340 -10.54 29.48 14.07
N VAL A 341 -9.88 28.88 15.05
CA VAL A 341 -8.42 28.71 15.05
C VAL A 341 -8.05 27.40 14.36
N SER A 342 -7.04 27.45 13.49
CA SER A 342 -6.52 26.27 12.80
C SER A 342 -4.99 26.26 12.77
N LEU A 343 -4.40 25.06 12.82
CA LEU A 343 -2.97 24.86 12.59
C LEU A 343 -2.72 24.68 11.08
N ARG A 344 -1.72 25.40 10.55
CA ARG A 344 -1.35 25.36 9.14
C ARG A 344 0.16 25.27 8.99
N THR A 345 0.63 24.31 8.21
CA THR A 345 2.05 24.19 7.84
C THR A 345 2.27 24.76 6.45
N LEU A 346 3.21 25.69 6.34
CA LEU A 346 3.44 26.55 5.18
C LEU A 346 4.85 26.38 4.60
N SER A 347 4.95 26.49 3.28
CA SER A 347 6.20 26.55 2.50
C SER A 347 6.13 27.67 1.46
N ASN A 348 7.22 27.93 0.73
CA ASN A 348 7.31 28.99 -0.30
C ASN A 348 6.86 30.38 0.22
N LEU A 349 7.49 30.82 1.30
CA LEU A 349 7.08 32.00 2.07
C LEU A 349 7.43 33.30 1.35
N LYS A 350 6.45 34.21 1.19
CA LYS A 350 6.65 35.57 0.68
C LYS A 350 5.83 36.57 1.49
N ILE A 351 6.48 37.61 2.00
CA ILE A 351 5.82 38.70 2.73
C ILE A 351 5.50 39.82 1.74
N THR A 352 4.29 40.36 1.83
CA THR A 352 3.83 41.53 1.08
C THR A 352 3.25 42.56 2.03
N LYS A 353 3.53 43.83 1.79
CA LYS A 353 3.03 44.97 2.57
C LYS A 353 2.00 45.73 1.74
N VAL A 354 0.86 46.05 2.34
CA VAL A 354 -0.17 46.91 1.73
C VAL A 354 -0.42 48.06 2.70
N VAL A 355 -0.36 49.29 2.21
CA VAL A 355 -0.68 50.48 2.99
C VAL A 355 -2.15 50.80 2.75
N SER A 356 -2.96 50.75 3.81
CA SER A 356 -4.37 51.16 3.78
C SER A 356 -4.51 52.55 4.38
N SER A 357 -5.41 53.36 3.82
CA SER A 357 -5.74 54.70 4.34
C SER A 357 -6.45 54.65 5.70
N THR A 358 -7.12 53.55 6.05
CA THR A 358 -7.91 53.42 7.29
C THR A 358 -7.22 52.62 8.39
N ASP A 359 -6.47 51.57 8.02
CA ASP A 359 -5.98 50.55 8.96
C ASP A 359 -4.45 50.58 9.12
N GLY A 360 -3.79 51.58 8.53
CA GLY A 360 -2.34 51.68 8.49
C GLY A 360 -1.67 50.61 7.62
N THR A 361 -0.47 50.19 8.02
CA THR A 361 0.30 49.18 7.29
C THR A 361 -0.17 47.77 7.63
N ILE A 362 -0.69 47.04 6.64
CA ILE A 362 -1.07 45.63 6.80
C ILE A 362 -0.03 44.73 6.14
N HIS A 363 0.47 43.77 6.90
CA HIS A 363 1.39 42.75 6.41
C HIS A 363 0.66 41.43 6.12
N TYR A 364 0.93 40.89 4.93
CA TYR A 364 0.41 39.61 4.47
C TYR A 364 1.55 38.63 4.22
N LEU A 365 1.29 37.36 4.52
CA LEU A 365 2.13 36.22 4.17
C LEU A 365 1.44 35.44 3.04
N LYS A 366 2.01 35.48 1.84
CA LYS A 366 1.68 34.55 0.76
C LYS A 366 2.53 33.28 0.92
N ALA A 367 1.90 32.11 0.99
CA ALA A 367 2.60 30.84 1.15
C ALA A 367 1.80 29.66 0.60
N TYR A 368 2.47 28.57 0.27
CA TYR A 368 1.83 27.30 -0.07
C TYR A 368 1.38 26.58 1.20
N CYS A 369 0.08 26.29 1.32
CA CYS A 369 -0.51 25.63 2.48
C CYS A 369 -0.54 24.11 2.28
N ASN A 370 0.32 23.37 2.98
CA ASN A 370 0.51 21.94 2.76
C ASN A 370 -0.74 21.11 3.10
N SER A 371 -1.56 21.53 4.06
CA SER A 371 -2.82 20.85 4.40
C SER A 371 -3.94 21.07 3.38
N ARG A 372 -3.89 22.16 2.59
CA ARG A 372 -4.87 22.46 1.53
C ARG A 372 -4.35 22.20 0.12
N LYS A 373 -3.04 21.96 -0.03
CA LYS A 373 -2.33 21.78 -1.30
C LYS A 373 -2.53 22.93 -2.28
N ASP A 374 -2.46 24.16 -1.77
CA ASP A 374 -2.79 25.37 -2.53
C ASP A 374 -2.08 26.61 -1.97
N GLU A 375 -1.85 27.62 -2.81
CA GLU A 375 -1.30 28.92 -2.40
C GLU A 375 -2.36 29.74 -1.66
N ARG A 376 -2.00 30.32 -0.51
CA ARG A 376 -2.90 31.12 0.31
C ARG A 376 -2.22 32.36 0.87
N ILE A 377 -3.05 33.34 1.21
CA ILE A 377 -2.62 34.60 1.80
C ILE A 377 -3.14 34.66 3.24
N PHE A 378 -2.24 34.96 4.18
CA PHE A 378 -2.52 35.04 5.61
C PHE A 378 -2.21 36.45 6.10
N LYS A 379 -3.15 37.08 6.81
CA LYS A 379 -2.87 38.35 7.51
C LYS A 379 -1.97 38.05 8.71
N LEU A 380 -0.80 38.69 8.82
CA LEU A 380 0.14 38.41 9.93
C LEU A 380 -0.49 38.69 11.29
N ILE A 381 -1.36 39.71 11.39
CA ILE A 381 -2.07 40.06 12.62
C ILE A 381 -3.02 38.96 13.13
N ASN A 382 -3.41 38.02 12.26
CA ASN A 382 -4.29 36.90 12.58
C ASN A 382 -3.51 35.60 12.90
N ILE A 383 -2.19 35.68 13.00
CA ILE A 383 -1.34 34.57 13.43
C ILE A 383 -1.09 34.71 14.93
N GLN A 384 -1.40 33.68 15.72
CA GLN A 384 -1.18 33.68 17.18
C GLN A 384 0.21 33.17 17.60
N ARG A 385 0.82 32.36 16.72
CA ARG A 385 2.06 31.64 16.97
C ARG A 385 2.67 31.23 15.64
N ILE A 386 3.99 31.36 15.54
CA ILE A 386 4.80 30.80 14.44
C ILE A 386 5.83 29.87 15.05
N GLU A 387 5.98 28.70 14.44
CA GLU A 387 7.01 27.72 14.78
C GLU A 387 7.78 27.40 13.50
N VAL A 388 9.10 27.47 13.54
CA VAL A 388 9.96 27.00 12.47
C VAL A 388 10.21 25.52 12.68
N LEU A 389 9.94 24.73 11.65
CA LEU A 389 10.15 23.28 11.71
C LEU A 389 11.57 22.96 11.25
N ASP A 390 12.22 22.02 11.93
CA ASP A 390 13.56 21.50 11.59
C ASP A 390 13.50 20.55 10.38
N LEU A 391 12.86 20.99 9.30
CA LEU A 391 12.73 20.29 8.05
C LEU A 391 12.71 21.31 6.89
N LYS A 392 13.54 21.05 5.88
CA LYS A 392 13.60 21.85 4.66
C LYS A 392 12.60 21.33 3.62
N TYR A 393 12.01 22.23 2.84
CA TYR A 393 11.08 21.91 1.76
C TYR A 393 11.72 21.92 0.37
#